data_AF-A0A401QB28-F1
#
_entry.id   AF-A0A401QB28-F1
#
_cell.length_a   1.000
_cell.length_b   1.000
_cell.length_c   1.000
_cell.angle_alpha   90.00
_cell.angle_beta   90.00
_cell.angle_gamma   90.00
#
_symmetry.space_group_name_H-M   'P 1'
#
loop_
_entity.id
_entity.type
_entity.pdbx_description
1 polymer ?
#
loop_
_entity_poly.entity_id
_entity_poly.type
_entity_poly.pdbx_seq_one_letter_code
_entity_poly.pdbx_strand_id
1 'polypeptide(L)'
;MVFSALGAAYGTAKSGTGIAAMSVMRPELIMKSIIPVVMAGIIAIYGLVVAVLIANSLTEKITLFKSFLQLGAGLSVGLSGLAAGFAIGIV
;
A
#
# COMPACT_ATOMS: atom_id res chain seq x y z
N MET A 1 -7.83 2.14 -2.13
CA MET A 1 -7.53 1.28 -0.96
C MET A 1 -7.18 -0.16 -1.34
N VAL A 2 -8.08 -0.96 -1.95
CA VAL A 2 -7.89 -2.43 -2.09
C VAL A 2 -6.55 -2.83 -2.71
N PHE A 3 -6.19 -2.31 -3.89
CA PHE A 3 -4.94 -2.67 -4.57
C PHE A 3 -3.68 -2.19 -3.82
N SER A 4 -3.68 -0.99 -3.23
CA SER A 4 -2.60 -0.54 -2.34
C SER A 4 -2.45 -1.43 -1.10
N ALA A 5 -3.56 -1.86 -0.51
CA ALA A 5 -3.55 -2.74 0.66
C ALA A 5 -3.00 -4.13 0.31
N LEU A 6 -3.36 -4.66 -0.87
CA LEU A 6 -2.76 -5.89 -1.40
C LEU A 6 -1.25 -5.75 -1.62
N GLY A 7 -0.81 -4.62 -2.21
CA GLY A 7 0.62 -4.33 -2.38
C GLY A 7 1.36 -4.27 -1.04
N ALA A 8 0.80 -3.55 -0.06
CA ALA A 8 1.38 -3.45 1.28
C ALA A 8 1.41 -4.80 2.00
N ALA A 9 0.35 -5.62 1.88
CA ALA A 9 0.28 -6.95 2.44
C ALA A 9 1.35 -7.88 1.82
N TYR A 10 1.52 -7.84 0.50
CA TYR A 10 2.56 -8.61 -0.18
C TYR A 10 3.97 -8.18 0.25
N GLY A 11 4.23 -6.86 0.25
CA GLY A 11 5.51 -6.31 0.69
C GLY A 11 5.84 -6.73 2.12
N THR A 12 4.87 -6.59 3.02
CA THR A 12 5.02 -6.98 4.44
C THR A 12 5.23 -8.48 4.59
N ALA A 13 4.51 -9.32 3.84
CA ALA A 13 4.66 -10.78 3.92
C ALA A 13 6.06 -11.22 3.49
N LYS A 14 6.55 -10.74 2.35
CA LYS A 14 7.87 -11.12 1.84
C LYS A 14 9.00 -10.59 2.73
N SER A 15 9.01 -9.30 3.06
CA SER A 15 10.03 -8.73 3.95
C SER A 15 9.95 -9.36 5.35
N GLY A 16 8.75 -9.62 5.87
CA GLY A 16 8.52 -10.27 7.16
C GLY A 16 9.11 -11.67 7.24
N THR A 17 8.95 -12.50 6.20
CA THR A 17 9.60 -13.83 6.15
C THR A 17 11.13 -13.74 6.16
N GLY A 18 11.71 -12.77 5.46
CA GLY A 18 13.15 -12.53 5.46
C GLY A 18 13.68 -12.08 6.83
N ILE A 19 12.96 -11.17 7.50
CA ILE A 19 13.29 -10.72 8.85
C ILE A 19 13.20 -11.89 9.83
N ALA A 20 12.14 -12.70 9.75
CA ALA A 20 11.96 -13.86 10.64
C ALA A 20 13.12 -14.86 10.49
N ALA A 21 13.52 -15.18 9.26
CA ALA A 21 14.67 -16.06 9.00
C ALA A 21 15.99 -15.47 9.52
N MET A 22 16.24 -14.19 9.27
CA MET A 22 17.46 -13.50 9.71
C MET A 22 17.53 -13.37 11.23
N SER A 23 16.40 -13.09 11.89
CA SER A 23 16.30 -12.85 13.33
C SER A 23 16.79 -14.02 14.19
N VAL A 24 16.72 -15.25 13.67
CA VAL A 24 17.24 -16.46 14.33
C VAL A 24 18.76 -16.46 14.37
N MET A 25 19.43 -15.99 13.31
CA MET A 25 20.89 -15.99 13.21
C MET A 25 21.53 -14.72 13.79
N ARG A 26 20.89 -13.56 13.63
CA ARG A 26 21.42 -12.26 14.07
C ARG A 26 20.31 -11.34 14.62
N PRO A 27 19.87 -11.55 15.87
CA PRO A 27 18.76 -10.78 16.46
C PRO A 27 19.05 -9.28 16.62
N GLU A 28 20.32 -8.90 16.71
CA GLU A 28 20.77 -7.51 16.83
C GLU A 28 20.33 -6.62 15.65
N LEU A 29 20.08 -7.22 14.48
CA LEU A 29 19.78 -6.50 13.24
C LEU A 29 18.27 -6.27 13.03
N ILE A 30 17.39 -6.85 13.85
CA ILE A 30 15.92 -6.80 13.68
C ILE A 30 15.42 -5.36 13.51
N MET A 31 15.88 -4.44 14.37
CA MET A 31 15.41 -3.05 14.36
C MET A 31 15.74 -2.33 13.04
N LYS A 32 16.90 -2.63 12.45
CA LYS A 32 17.29 -2.05 11.15
C LYS A 32 16.52 -2.70 10.00
N SER A 33 16.21 -3.98 10.11
CA SER A 33 15.51 -4.74 9.06
C SER A 33 14.00 -4.50 9.01
N ILE A 34 13.41 -3.74 9.95
CA ILE A 34 11.98 -3.38 9.94
C ILE A 34 11.65 -2.30 8.88
N ILE A 35 12.64 -1.55 8.39
CA ILE A 35 12.44 -0.41 7.48
C ILE A 35 11.58 -0.78 6.23
N PRO A 36 11.84 -1.88 5.51
CA PRO A 36 11.02 -2.27 4.34
C PRO A 36 9.55 -2.54 4.69
N VAL A 37 9.28 -3.11 5.88
CA VAL A 37 7.90 -3.36 6.35
C VAL A 37 7.17 -2.03 6.59
N VAL A 38 7.86 -1.06 7.20
CA VAL A 38 7.28 0.28 7.41
C VAL A 38 7.02 0.97 6.07
N MET A 39 7.95 0.86 5.10
CA MET A 39 7.78 1.42 3.77
C MET A 39 6.60 0.79 3.01
N ALA A 40 6.38 -0.52 3.14
CA ALA A 40 5.19 -1.19 2.62
C ALA A 40 3.90 -0.68 3.28
N GLY A 41 3.92 -0.43 4.60
CA GLY A 41 2.79 0.11 5.34
C GLY A 41 2.34 1.50 4.88
N ILE A 42 3.29 2.38 4.51
CA ILE A 42 2.97 3.74 4.03
C ILE A 42 2.14 3.71 2.74
N ILE A 43 2.34 2.73 1.86
CA ILE A 43 1.56 2.56 0.62
C ILE A 43 0.07 2.35 0.90
N ALA A 44 -0.26 1.58 1.96
CA ALA A 44 -1.64 1.37 2.36
C ALA A 44 -2.28 2.68 2.83
N ILE A 45 -1.53 3.53 3.54
CA ILE A 45 -1.99 4.84 4.01
C ILE A 45 -2.30 5.75 2.81
N TYR A 46 -1.47 5.77 1.78
CA TYR A 46 -1.76 6.53 0.55
C TYR A 46 -3.07 6.08 -0.09
N GLY A 47 -3.31 4.77 -0.17
CA GLY A 47 -4.55 4.21 -0.70
C GLY A 47 -5.78 4.46 0.18
N LEU A 48 -5.61 4.65 1.49
CA LEU A 48 -6.65 5.02 2.45
C LEU A 48 -7.01 6.50 2.31
N VAL A 49 -6.02 7.41 2.30
CA VAL A 49 -6.25 8.85 2.19
C VAL A 49 -7.05 9.19 0.94
N VAL A 50 -6.69 8.61 -0.20
CA VAL A 50 -7.41 8.82 -1.47
C VAL A 50 -8.83 8.28 -1.40
N ALA A 51 -9.05 7.14 -0.75
CA ALA A 51 -10.40 6.59 -0.58
C ALA A 51 -11.28 7.50 0.29
N VAL A 52 -10.73 8.06 1.38
CA VAL A 52 -11.46 8.99 2.26
C VAL A 52 -11.79 10.31 1.54
N LEU A 53 -10.86 10.84 0.74
CA LEU A 53 -11.11 12.05 -0.05
C LEU A 53 -12.22 11.83 -1.09
N ILE A 54 -12.22 10.67 -1.77
CA ILE A 54 -13.28 10.31 -2.71
C ILE A 54 -14.62 10.15 -1.97
N ALA A 55 -14.64 9.43 -0.84
CA ALA A 55 -15.81 9.21 0.01
C ALA A 55 -16.48 10.53 0.42
N ASN A 56 -15.70 11.50 0.90
CA ASN A 56 -16.22 12.81 1.31
C ASN A 56 -16.70 13.69 0.15
N SER A 57 -16.27 13.39 -1.08
CA SER A 57 -16.63 14.18 -2.27
C SER A 57 -17.85 13.64 -3.04
N LEU A 58 -18.47 12.56 -2.56
CA LEU A 58 -19.69 11.99 -3.12
C LEU A 58 -20.91 12.84 -2.76
N THR A 59 -21.79 13.06 -3.73
CA THR A 59 -23.03 13.83 -3.59
C THR A 59 -24.09 13.23 -4.51
N GLU A 60 -25.37 13.29 -4.14
CA GLU A 60 -26.47 12.68 -4.92
C GLU A 60 -26.57 13.17 -6.38
N LYS A 61 -26.18 14.44 -6.63
CA LYS A 61 -26.16 15.04 -7.97
C LYS A 61 -24.74 15.10 -8.56
N ILE A 62 -24.05 13.97 -8.61
CA ILE A 62 -22.73 13.89 -9.23
C ILE A 62 -22.86 13.76 -10.76
N THR A 63 -22.03 14.49 -11.52
CA THR A 63 -21.98 14.33 -12.98
C THR A 63 -21.25 13.04 -13.35
N LEU A 64 -21.69 12.40 -14.44
CA LEU A 64 -21.07 11.18 -14.97
C LEU A 64 -19.55 11.34 -15.21
N PHE A 65 -19.14 12.53 -15.67
CA PHE A 65 -17.73 12.88 -15.83
C PHE A 65 -16.95 12.81 -14.51
N LYS A 66 -17.50 13.38 -13.42
CA LYS A 66 -16.84 13.38 -12.11
C LYS A 66 -16.75 11.97 -11.51
N SER A 67 -17.75 11.12 -11.74
CA SER A 67 -17.72 9.71 -11.35
C SER A 67 -16.62 8.92 -12.06
N PHE A 68 -16.45 9.08 -13.37
CA PHE A 68 -15.33 8.45 -14.09
C PHE A 68 -13.97 8.98 -13.66
N LEU A 69 -13.89 10.27 -13.32
CA LEU A 69 -12.66 10.88 -12.82
C LEU A 69 -12.28 10.29 -11.45
N GLN A 70 -13.24 10.09 -10.55
CA GLN A 70 -13.01 9.42 -9.26
C GLN A 70 -12.60 7.95 -9.41
N LEU A 71 -13.21 7.22 -10.37
CA LEU A 71 -12.82 5.85 -10.69
C LEU A 71 -11.37 5.79 -11.19
N GLY A 72 -10.99 6.68 -12.11
CA GLY A 72 -9.63 6.79 -12.63
C GLY A 72 -8.61 7.15 -11.55
N ALA A 73 -8.94 8.10 -10.67
CA ALA A 73 -8.10 8.48 -9.53
C ALA A 73 -7.89 7.32 -8.54
N GLY A 74 -8.91 6.51 -8.28
CA GLY A 74 -8.81 5.33 -7.43
C GLY A 74 -7.94 4.23 -8.04
N LEU A 75 -8.11 3.97 -9.34
CA LEU A 75 -7.35 2.94 -10.07
C LEU A 75 -5.87 3.31 -10.24
N SER A 76 -5.56 4.57 -10.55
CA SER A 76 -4.17 5.02 -10.74
C SER A 76 -3.33 4.86 -9.47
N VAL A 77 -3.87 5.27 -8.32
CA VAL A 77 -3.20 5.12 -7.02
C VAL A 77 -3.19 3.65 -6.58
N GLY A 78 -4.28 2.91 -6.83
CA GLY A 78 -4.36 1.50 -6.46
C GLY A 78 -3.33 0.63 -7.16
N LEU A 79 -3.25 0.71 -8.49
CA LEU A 79 -2.36 -0.13 -9.29
C LEU A 79 -0.88 0.26 -9.12
N SER A 80 -0.58 1.55 -9.00
CA SER A 80 0.78 2.01 -8.67
C SER A 80 1.21 1.56 -7.27
N GLY A 81 0.31 1.61 -6.29
CA GLY A 81 0.56 1.08 -4.94
C GLY A 81 0.79 -0.43 -4.92
N LEU A 82 0.05 -1.18 -5.74
CA LEU A 82 0.27 -2.62 -5.89
C LEU A 82 1.68 -2.92 -6.43
N ALA A 83 2.07 -2.26 -7.53
CA ALA A 83 3.39 -2.42 -8.14
C ALA A 83 4.53 -2.03 -7.19
N ALA A 84 4.37 -0.91 -6.46
CA ALA A 84 5.34 -0.48 -5.46
C ALA A 84 5.47 -1.48 -4.31
N GLY A 85 4.36 -2.04 -3.84
CA GLY A 85 4.37 -3.08 -2.80
C GLY A 85 5.07 -4.37 -3.23
N PHE A 86 4.91 -4.78 -4.50
CA PHE A 86 5.66 -5.89 -5.08
C PHE A 86 7.16 -5.60 -5.11
N ALA A 87 7.56 -4.40 -5.55
CA ALA A 87 8.96 -3.99 -5.59
C ALA A 87 9.60 -4.00 -4.19
N ILE A 88 8.94 -3.40 -3.19
CA ILE A 88 9.42 -3.38 -1.80
C ILE A 88 9.52 -4.78 -1.21
N GLY A 89 8.59 -5.68 -1.54
CA GLY A 89 8.64 -7.05 -1.01
C GLY A 89 9.80 -7.88 -1.56
N ILE A 90 10.31 -7.56 -2.74
CA ILE A 90 11.40 -8.31 -3.39
C ILE A 90 12.78 -7.75 -2.99
N VAL A 91 12.88 -6.43 -2.76
CA VAL A 91 14.10 -5.71 -2.37
C VAL A 91 14.36 -5.82 -0.87
#